data_AF-A0AA48HK84-F1
#
_entry.id   AF-A0AA48HK84-F1
#
_cell.length_a   1.000
_cell.length_b   1.000
_cell.length_c   1.000
_cell.angle_alpha   90.00
_cell.angle_beta   90.00
_cell.angle_gamma   90.00
#
_symmetry.space_group_name_H-M   'P 1'
#
loop_
_entity.id
_entity.type
_entity.pdbx_description
1 polymer ?
#
loop_
_entity_poly.entity_id
_entity_poly.type
_entity_poly.pdbx_seq_one_letter_code
_entity_poly.pdbx_strand_id
1 'polypeptide(L)'
;MESQAKATINPEIRQTEFKAGLGKALRYGTQSEFALLLSMMQQDLTQRLKLEGEDEQQSVGLIPIEKFNFYPAVPLKTENTHYVRQQQFAEAIHRNDLPSAKLLAYMHPTPLSLHNDVKRIPDDVTANCDVFTQMKIKNLQGEDIKVDETLLYDVIADVKQKGLD
;
A
#
# COMPACT_ATOMS: atom_id res chain seq x y z
N MET A 1 7.93 -24.55 18.98
CA MET A 1 7.99 -23.13 19.40
C MET A 1 6.93 -22.37 18.63
N GLU A 2 5.78 -22.26 19.29
CA GLU A 2 4.66 -21.33 19.12
C GLU A 2 4.47 -20.64 17.76
N SER A 3 3.68 -21.29 16.90
CA SER A 3 2.92 -20.60 15.86
C SER A 3 1.82 -19.81 16.56
N GLN A 4 2.01 -18.50 16.73
CA GLN A 4 0.98 -17.63 17.27
C GLN A 4 -0.23 -17.65 16.33
N ALA A 5 -1.33 -18.19 16.85
CA ALA A 5 -2.65 -18.09 16.25
C ALA A 5 -2.98 -16.62 16.06
N LYS A 6 -2.84 -16.12 14.83
CA LYS A 6 -3.31 -14.81 14.42
C LYS A 6 -4.82 -14.83 14.65
N ALA A 7 -5.26 -14.23 15.76
CA ALA A 7 -6.67 -14.11 16.07
C ALA A 7 -7.33 -13.38 14.91
N THR A 8 -8.04 -14.12 14.05
CA THR A 8 -8.90 -13.56 13.02
C THR A 8 -10.05 -12.90 13.75
N ILE A 9 -9.82 -11.66 14.20
CA ILE A 9 -10.87 -10.79 14.73
C ILE A 9 -11.78 -10.54 13.53
N ASN A 10 -12.92 -11.22 13.50
CA ASN A 10 -13.94 -11.01 12.48
C ASN A 10 -14.29 -9.53 12.49
N PRO A 11 -13.98 -8.79 11.43
CA PRO A 11 -13.95 -7.35 11.53
C PRO A 11 -15.38 -6.77 11.50
N GLU A 12 -16.38 -7.57 11.13
CA GLU A 12 -17.81 -7.29 11.36
C GLU A 12 -18.17 -7.22 12.85
N ILE A 13 -17.58 -8.08 13.69
CA ILE A 13 -17.86 -8.09 15.14
C ILE A 13 -17.42 -6.76 15.76
N ARG A 14 -16.22 -6.28 15.39
CA ARG A 14 -15.69 -5.00 15.87
C ARG A 14 -16.57 -3.81 15.49
N GLN A 15 -17.18 -3.83 14.30
CA GLN A 15 -18.13 -2.79 13.91
C GLN A 15 -19.45 -2.86 14.68
N THR A 16 -19.97 -4.07 14.94
CA THR A 16 -21.21 -4.24 15.71
C THR A 16 -21.05 -3.81 17.18
N GLU A 17 -19.90 -4.10 17.78
CA GLU A 17 -19.55 -3.67 19.14
C GLU A 17 -19.46 -2.13 19.24
N PHE A 18 -18.87 -1.47 18.24
CA PHE A 18 -18.81 -0.01 18.19
C PHE A 18 -20.21 0.64 18.07
N LYS A 19 -21.09 0.09 17.23
CA LYS A 19 -22.48 0.57 17.08
C LYS A 19 -23.27 0.43 18.38
N ALA A 20 -23.10 -0.68 19.10
CA ALA A 20 -23.70 -0.87 20.42
C ALA A 20 -23.14 0.13 21.45
N GLY A 21 -21.84 0.44 21.37
CA GLY A 21 -21.19 1.48 22.18
C GLY A 21 -21.77 2.88 21.96
N LEU A 22 -22.11 3.24 20.73
CA LEU A 22 -22.75 4.53 20.40
C LEU A 22 -24.13 4.66 21.06
N GLY A 23 -24.97 3.63 20.95
CA GLY A 23 -26.29 3.61 21.58
C GLY A 23 -26.22 3.70 23.10
N LYS A 24 -25.18 3.12 23.71
CA LYS A 24 -24.92 3.24 25.16
C LYS A 24 -24.46 4.64 25.54
N ALA A 25 -23.55 5.25 24.77
CA ALA A 25 -23.06 6.61 25.00
C ALA A 25 -24.18 7.66 24.85
N LEU A 26 -25.10 7.46 23.90
CA LEU A 26 -26.29 8.31 23.74
C LEU A 26 -27.22 8.28 24.96
N ARG A 27 -27.36 7.11 25.59
CA ARG A 27 -28.30 6.89 26.71
C ARG A 27 -27.71 7.21 28.08
N TYR A 28 -26.42 6.94 28.28
CA TYR A 28 -25.80 6.93 29.61
C TYR A 28 -24.43 7.64 29.66
N GLY A 29 -23.88 8.06 28.52
CA GLY A 29 -22.53 8.61 28.42
C GLY A 29 -22.46 10.14 28.49
N THR A 30 -21.24 10.65 28.52
CA THR A 30 -20.98 12.10 28.41
C THR A 30 -21.06 12.55 26.95
N GLN A 31 -21.44 13.82 26.72
CA GLN A 31 -21.49 14.39 25.36
C GLN A 31 -20.15 14.28 24.62
N SER A 32 -19.03 14.33 25.34
CA SER A 32 -17.67 14.14 24.80
C SER A 32 -17.39 12.72 24.34
N GLU A 33 -17.83 11.69 25.08
CA GLU A 33 -17.68 10.29 24.68
C GLU A 33 -18.52 9.98 23.43
N PHE A 34 -19.74 10.51 23.38
CA PHE A 34 -20.60 10.41 22.21
C PHE A 34 -19.98 11.10 21.00
N ALA A 35 -19.50 12.34 21.14
CA ALA A 35 -18.86 13.09 20.06
C ALA A 35 -17.59 12.39 19.54
N LEU A 36 -16.78 11.82 20.44
CA LEU A 36 -15.61 11.03 20.08
C LEU A 36 -16.00 9.77 19.29
N LEU A 37 -16.96 8.99 19.80
CA LEU A 37 -17.39 7.75 19.16
C LEU A 37 -18.07 8.02 17.80
N LEU A 38 -18.82 9.12 17.68
CA LEU A 38 -19.36 9.63 16.42
C LEU A 38 -18.23 10.01 15.44
N SER A 39 -17.20 10.72 15.91
CA SER A 39 -16.06 11.11 15.07
C SER A 39 -15.27 9.91 14.53
N MET A 40 -15.12 8.85 15.33
CA MET A 40 -14.48 7.59 14.90
C MET A 40 -15.33 6.83 13.87
N MET A 41 -16.65 7.03 13.88
CA MET A 41 -17.57 6.43 12.89
C MET A 41 -17.67 7.23 11.59
N GLN A 42 -17.42 8.54 11.62
CA GLN A 42 -17.56 9.38 10.45
C GLN A 42 -16.40 9.15 9.47
N GLN A 43 -16.65 8.36 8.44
CA GLN A 43 -15.69 8.03 7.38
C GLN A 43 -15.63 9.10 6.27
N ASP A 44 -16.06 10.34 6.56
CA ASP A 44 -16.39 11.31 5.51
C ASP A 44 -15.15 11.68 4.66
N LEU A 45 -15.11 11.13 3.44
CA LEU A 45 -14.02 11.30 2.48
C LEU A 45 -14.11 12.61 1.71
N THR A 46 -15.19 13.39 1.90
CA THR A 46 -15.42 14.66 1.18
C THR A 46 -14.40 15.75 1.54
N GLN A 47 -13.68 15.59 2.66
CA GLN A 47 -12.60 16.49 3.09
C GLN A 47 -11.23 16.10 2.55
N ARG A 48 -11.09 15.07 1.70
CA ARG A 48 -9.80 14.79 1.09
C ARG A 48 -9.45 15.93 0.14
N LEU A 49 -8.51 16.79 0.57
CA LEU A 49 -7.83 17.71 -0.33
C LEU A 49 -7.25 16.88 -1.48
N LYS A 50 -7.78 17.08 -2.68
CA LYS A 50 -7.09 16.70 -3.89
C LYS A 50 -6.01 17.75 -4.08
N LEU A 51 -4.75 17.35 -3.88
CA LEU A 51 -3.65 18.14 -4.39
C LEU A 51 -3.84 18.21 -5.91
N GLU A 52 -3.86 19.42 -6.44
CA GLU A 52 -3.80 19.64 -7.88
C GLU A 52 -2.59 18.86 -8.41
N GLY A 53 -2.79 18.04 -9.45
CA GLY A 53 -1.70 17.28 -10.02
C GLY A 53 -0.60 18.25 -10.41
N GLU A 54 0.64 17.95 -10.02
CA GLU A 54 1.78 18.68 -10.55
C GLU A 54 1.76 18.48 -12.08
N ASP A 55 1.32 19.51 -12.81
CA ASP A 55 1.61 19.59 -14.24
C ASP A 55 3.11 19.37 -14.36
N GLU A 56 3.51 18.37 -15.17
CA GLU A 56 4.90 18.07 -15.47
C GLU A 56 5.58 19.38 -15.84
N GLN A 57 6.30 19.97 -14.88
CA GLN A 57 7.17 21.09 -15.15
C GLN A 57 8.24 20.52 -16.06
N GLN A 58 8.06 20.71 -17.37
CA GLN A 58 9.08 20.51 -18.38
C GLN A 58 10.32 21.22 -17.86
N SER A 59 11.30 20.44 -17.41
CA SER A 59 12.51 20.96 -16.81
C SER A 59 13.27 21.72 -17.89
N VAL A 60 13.05 23.03 -17.96
CA VAL A 60 13.76 23.93 -18.86
C VAL A 60 15.22 23.96 -18.45
N GLY A 61 16.09 23.36 -19.26
CA GLY A 61 17.50 23.72 -19.35
C GLY A 61 18.42 23.36 -18.17
N LEU A 62 18.07 22.39 -17.32
CA LEU A 62 19.01 21.90 -16.31
C LEU A 62 20.04 20.96 -16.96
N ILE A 63 21.32 21.33 -16.86
CA ILE A 63 22.44 20.45 -17.18
C ILE A 63 22.21 19.14 -16.39
N PRO A 64 22.34 17.94 -17.00
CA PRO A 64 22.07 16.71 -16.28
C PRO A 64 23.01 16.60 -15.08
N ILE A 65 22.50 16.84 -13.87
CA ILE A 65 23.23 16.73 -12.60
C ILE A 65 23.81 15.31 -12.47
N GLU A 66 23.17 14.34 -13.10
CA GLU A 66 23.63 12.96 -13.29
C GLU A 66 25.06 12.86 -13.84
N LYS A 67 25.51 13.80 -14.69
CA LYS A 67 26.88 13.79 -15.25
C LYS A 67 27.95 14.23 -14.26
N PHE A 68 27.57 14.92 -13.18
CA PHE A 68 28.47 15.37 -12.12
C PHE A 68 28.38 14.52 -10.85
N ASN A 69 27.39 13.63 -10.76
CA ASN A 69 27.23 12.72 -9.64
C ASN A 69 28.07 11.46 -9.86
N PHE A 70 29.19 11.35 -9.12
CA PHE A 70 30.02 10.14 -9.08
C PHE A 70 29.47 9.05 -8.14
N TYR A 71 28.42 9.36 -7.37
CA TYR A 71 27.79 8.42 -6.46
C TYR A 71 26.61 7.71 -7.13
N PRO A 72 26.40 6.41 -6.86
CA PRO A 72 25.26 5.67 -7.39
C PRO A 72 23.96 6.26 -6.86
N ALA A 73 22.96 6.39 -7.74
CA ALA A 73 21.61 6.79 -7.34
C ALA A 73 21.01 5.77 -6.37
N VAL A 74 20.22 6.26 -5.41
CA VAL A 74 19.53 5.40 -4.45
C VAL A 74 18.44 4.61 -5.19
N PRO A 75 18.49 3.26 -5.17
CA PRO A 75 17.50 2.47 -5.88
C PRO A 75 16.14 2.54 -5.18
N LEU A 76 15.07 2.64 -5.97
CA LEU A 76 13.70 2.72 -5.45
C LEU A 76 13.18 1.38 -4.93
N LYS A 77 13.63 0.26 -5.52
CA LYS A 77 13.25 -1.10 -5.16
C LYS A 77 14.45 -1.92 -4.73
N THR A 78 14.20 -2.83 -3.82
CA THR A 78 15.16 -3.83 -3.38
C THR A 78 15.36 -4.93 -4.44
N GLU A 79 16.62 -5.15 -4.79
CA GLU A 79 17.10 -6.26 -5.62
C GLU A 79 17.88 -7.27 -4.77
N ASN A 80 18.06 -8.49 -5.27
CA ASN A 80 18.82 -9.55 -4.58
C ASN A 80 20.25 -9.13 -4.21
N THR A 81 20.88 -8.29 -5.04
CA THR A 81 22.23 -7.75 -4.81
C THR A 81 22.31 -6.93 -3.51
N HIS A 82 21.23 -6.25 -3.12
CA HIS A 82 21.18 -5.46 -1.89
C HIS A 82 21.17 -6.32 -0.64
N TYR A 83 20.51 -7.49 -0.66
CA TYR A 83 20.53 -8.41 0.49
C TYR A 83 21.93 -8.97 0.75
N VAL A 84 22.69 -9.30 -0.31
CA VAL A 84 24.07 -9.75 -0.18
C VAL A 84 24.96 -8.66 0.44
N ARG A 85 24.81 -7.40 0.00
CA ARG A 85 25.56 -6.27 0.59
C ARG A 85 25.15 -6.02 2.04
N GLN A 86 23.86 -6.15 2.38
CA GLN A 86 23.39 -6.03 3.75
C GLN A 86 23.99 -7.12 4.66
N GLN A 87 24.18 -8.33 4.14
CA GLN A 87 24.87 -9.40 4.86
C GLN A 87 26.35 -9.04 5.11
N GLN A 88 27.05 -8.49 4.12
CA GLN A 88 28.43 -8.03 4.28
C GLN A 88 28.54 -6.88 5.30
N PHE A 89 27.57 -5.96 5.30
CA PHE A 89 27.47 -4.91 6.33
C PHE A 89 27.32 -5.51 7.72
N ALA A 90 26.40 -6.47 7.89
CA ALA A 90 26.18 -7.15 9.17
C ALA A 90 27.44 -7.91 9.64
N GLU A 91 28.17 -8.55 8.72
CA GLU A 91 29.43 -9.23 9.01
C GLU A 91 30.53 -8.25 9.48
N ALA A 92 30.64 -7.08 8.84
CA ALA A 92 31.58 -6.02 9.25
C ALA A 92 31.25 -5.48 10.64
N ILE A 93 29.96 -5.26 10.95
CA ILE A 93 29.50 -4.87 12.28
C ILE A 93 29.82 -5.96 13.31
N HIS A 94 29.58 -7.23 12.99
CA HIS A 94 29.88 -8.35 13.88
C HIS A 94 31.38 -8.47 14.19
N ARG A 95 32.24 -8.13 13.23
CA ARG A 95 33.70 -8.07 13.40
C ARG A 95 34.20 -6.81 14.12
N ASN A 96 33.28 -5.94 14.57
CA ASN A 96 33.57 -4.65 15.19
C ASN A 96 34.36 -3.70 14.27
N ASP A 97 34.24 -3.87 12.95
CA ASP A 97 34.88 -3.05 11.92
C ASP A 97 33.93 -1.95 11.44
N LEU A 98 33.69 -0.99 12.33
CA LEU A 98 32.84 0.18 12.06
C LEU A 98 33.29 1.05 10.87
N PRO A 99 34.59 1.32 10.61
CA PRO A 99 34.98 2.14 9.47
C PRO A 99 34.63 1.46 8.13
N SER A 100 34.86 0.16 8.01
CA SER A 100 34.48 -0.58 6.80
C SER A 100 32.96 -0.65 6.62
N ALA A 101 32.21 -0.84 7.71
CA ALA A 101 30.74 -0.82 7.66
C ALA A 101 30.20 0.54 7.20
N LYS A 102 30.75 1.65 7.72
CA LYS A 102 30.38 3.01 7.29
C LYS A 102 30.70 3.23 5.82
N LEU A 103 31.91 2.85 5.38
CA LEU A 103 32.30 2.98 3.98
C LEU A 103 31.34 2.21 3.06
N LEU A 104 30.97 0.98 3.43
CA LEU A 104 30.05 0.16 2.66
C LEU A 104 28.67 0.83 2.54
N ALA A 105 28.16 1.43 3.63
CA ALA A 105 26.90 2.16 3.62
C ALA A 105 26.93 3.42 2.74
N TYR A 106 28.06 4.16 2.72
CA TYR A 106 28.21 5.33 1.87
C TYR A 106 28.37 4.99 0.39
N MET A 107 29.07 3.90 0.05
CA MET A 107 29.27 3.48 -1.34
C MET A 107 28.03 2.80 -1.93
N HIS A 108 27.21 2.16 -1.10
CA HIS A 108 26.05 1.38 -1.54
C HIS A 108 24.82 1.78 -0.74
N PRO A 109 24.08 2.81 -1.19
CA PRO A 109 22.89 3.26 -0.48
C PRO A 109 21.84 2.16 -0.42
N THR A 110 21.15 2.09 0.72
CA THR A 110 20.06 1.14 0.96
C THR A 110 18.85 1.53 0.10
N PRO A 111 18.14 0.55 -0.49
CA PRO A 111 16.94 0.84 -1.28
C PRO A 111 15.85 1.49 -0.41
N LEU A 112 15.07 2.38 -1.04
CA LEU A 112 14.01 3.14 -0.34
C LEU A 112 12.79 2.27 0.02
N SER A 113 12.50 1.26 -0.81
CA SER A 113 11.36 0.37 -0.63
C SER A 113 11.69 -1.07 -1.04
N LEU A 114 10.91 -2.01 -0.50
CA LEU A 114 10.91 -3.40 -0.96
C LEU A 114 10.28 -3.53 -2.36
N HIS A 115 9.32 -2.67 -2.70
CA HIS A 115 8.59 -2.70 -3.96
C HIS A 115 8.57 -1.31 -4.62
N ASN A 116 8.76 -1.25 -5.94
CA ASN A 116 8.61 -0.03 -6.74
C ASN A 116 7.21 -0.02 -7.38
N ASP A 117 6.18 0.12 -6.54
CA ASP A 117 4.81 0.27 -7.01
C ASP A 117 4.16 1.45 -6.27
N VAL A 118 3.79 2.47 -7.03
CA VAL A 118 3.15 3.71 -6.54
C VAL A 118 1.77 3.42 -5.96
N LYS A 119 1.10 2.36 -6.40
CA LYS A 119 -0.25 1.99 -5.96
C LYS A 119 -0.24 0.99 -4.80
N ARG A 120 0.93 0.48 -4.41
CA ARG A 120 1.02 -0.51 -3.34
C ARG A 120 0.94 0.16 -1.98
N ILE A 121 -0.11 -0.21 -1.24
CA ILE A 121 -0.28 0.16 0.17
C ILE A 121 0.32 -0.96 1.03
N PRO A 122 1.06 -0.66 2.11
CA PRO A 122 1.59 -1.69 3.01
C PRO A 122 0.48 -2.55 3.65
N ASP A 123 0.73 -3.86 3.76
CA ASP A 123 -0.25 -4.83 4.26
C ASP A 123 -0.67 -4.55 5.71
N ASP A 124 0.24 -4.01 6.53
CA ASP A 124 -0.06 -3.62 7.91
C ASP A 124 -1.01 -2.42 7.97
N VAL A 125 -0.91 -1.50 7.01
CA VAL A 125 -1.79 -0.33 6.92
C VAL A 125 -3.18 -0.79 6.48
N THR A 126 -3.26 -1.67 5.46
CA THR A 126 -4.55 -2.19 4.99
C THR A 126 -5.25 -3.01 6.06
N ALA A 127 -4.51 -3.85 6.82
CA ALA A 127 -5.06 -4.65 7.91
C ALA A 127 -5.63 -3.79 9.06
N ASN A 128 -5.09 -2.59 9.27
CA ASN A 128 -5.55 -1.66 10.30
C ASN A 128 -6.73 -0.78 9.86
N CYS A 129 -7.03 -0.72 8.56
CA CYS A 129 -8.18 0.02 8.05
C CYS A 129 -9.50 -0.67 8.40
N ASP A 130 -10.61 0.07 8.31
CA ASP A 130 -11.95 -0.49 8.46
C ASP A 130 -12.31 -1.46 7.32
N VAL A 131 -13.25 -2.38 7.56
CA VAL A 131 -13.67 -3.44 6.62
C VAL A 131 -14.11 -2.87 5.28
N PHE A 132 -14.91 -1.80 5.28
CA PHE A 132 -15.36 -1.19 4.03
C PHE A 132 -14.18 -0.65 3.21
N THR A 133 -13.18 -0.11 3.87
CA THR A 133 -11.95 0.34 3.23
C THR A 133 -11.12 -0.84 2.75
N GLN A 134 -10.99 -1.91 3.53
CA GLN A 134 -10.31 -3.14 3.13
C GLN A 134 -10.95 -3.78 1.88
N MET A 135 -12.28 -3.90 1.86
CA MET A 135 -13.03 -4.41 0.71
C MET A 135 -12.86 -3.50 -0.51
N LYS A 136 -12.92 -2.18 -0.32
CA LYS A 136 -12.67 -1.22 -1.40
C LYS A 136 -11.26 -1.33 -1.97
N ILE A 137 -10.24 -1.44 -1.11
CA ILE A 137 -8.84 -1.62 -1.52
C ILE A 137 -8.68 -2.94 -2.27
N LYS A 138 -9.26 -4.04 -1.78
CA LYS A 138 -9.27 -5.34 -2.47
C LYS A 138 -9.94 -5.27 -3.84
N ASN A 139 -11.06 -4.54 -3.96
CA ASN A 139 -11.76 -4.36 -5.23
C ASN A 139 -10.99 -3.44 -6.20
N LEU A 140 -10.26 -2.43 -5.69
CA LEU A 140 -9.38 -1.58 -6.50
C LEU A 140 -8.11 -2.31 -6.96
N GLN A 141 -7.66 -3.29 -6.16
CA GLN A 141 -6.62 -4.25 -6.52
C GLN A 141 -7.16 -5.42 -7.36
N GLY A 142 -8.48 -5.44 -7.61
CA GLY A 142 -9.22 -6.48 -8.30
C GLY A 142 -9.01 -6.43 -9.81
N GLU A 143 -8.29 -7.44 -10.26
CA GLU A 143 -8.21 -8.05 -11.59
C GLU A 143 -8.04 -7.11 -12.78
N ASP A 144 -6.82 -7.14 -13.33
CA ASP A 144 -6.61 -7.00 -14.76
C ASP A 144 -7.42 -8.13 -15.43
N ILE A 145 -8.73 -7.91 -15.60
CA ILE A 145 -9.61 -8.83 -16.31
C ILE A 145 -9.07 -8.85 -17.73
N LYS A 146 -8.29 -9.88 -18.04
CA LYS A 146 -7.86 -10.15 -19.40
C LYS A 146 -9.11 -10.50 -20.20
N VAL A 147 -9.70 -9.48 -20.82
CA VAL A 147 -10.87 -9.61 -21.67
C VAL A 147 -10.47 -10.54 -22.82
N ASP A 148 -11.06 -11.73 -22.85
CA ASP A 148 -10.89 -12.64 -23.96
C ASP A 148 -11.82 -12.19 -25.10
N GLU A 149 -11.27 -11.43 -26.04
CA GLU A 149 -11.99 -10.87 -27.18
C GLU A 149 -12.61 -11.95 -28.09
N THR A 150 -12.18 -13.22 -27.96
CA THR A 150 -12.66 -14.33 -28.78
C THR A 150 -14.06 -14.82 -28.39
N LEU A 151 -14.51 -14.54 -27.17
CA LEU A 151 -15.85 -14.90 -26.67
C LEU A 151 -16.98 -14.18 -27.43
N LEU A 152 -16.68 -13.08 -28.13
CA LEU A 152 -17.66 -12.37 -28.96
C LEU A 152 -18.11 -13.22 -30.15
N TYR A 153 -17.23 -14.05 -30.73
CA TYR A 153 -17.56 -14.90 -31.87
C TYR A 153 -18.52 -16.03 -31.48
N ASP A 154 -18.39 -16.56 -30.27
CA ASP A 154 -19.28 -17.60 -29.76
C ASP A 154 -20.70 -17.04 -29.54
N VAL A 155 -20.82 -15.81 -29.04
CA VAL A 155 -22.11 -15.12 -28.89
C VAL A 155 -22.75 -14.84 -30.25
N ILE A 156 -21.98 -14.40 -31.24
CA ILE A 156 -22.48 -14.17 -32.61
C ILE A 156 -22.93 -15.48 -33.25
N ALA A 157 -22.19 -16.58 -33.04
CA ALA A 157 -22.56 -17.89 -33.54
C ALA A 157 -23.87 -18.40 -32.92
N ASP A 158 -24.07 -18.21 -31.62
CA ASP A 158 -25.28 -18.62 -30.90
C ASP A 158 -26.51 -17.79 -31.33
N VAL A 159 -26.34 -16.47 -31.53
CA VAL A 159 -27.40 -15.60 -32.08
C VAL A 159 -27.77 -15.99 -33.51
N LYS A 160 -26.79 -16.33 -34.34
CA LYS A 160 -27.02 -16.78 -35.72
C LYS A 160 -27.71 -18.15 -35.78
N GLN A 161 -27.44 -19.04 -34.82
CA GLN A 161 -28.15 -20.32 -34.70
C GLN A 161 -29.59 -20.16 -34.20
N LYS A 162 -29.89 -19.13 -33.41
CA LYS A 162 -31.24 -18.86 -32.88
C LYS A 162 -32.20 -18.16 -33.86
N GLY A 163 -31.76 -17.85 -35.08
CA GLY A 163 -32.64 -17.49 -36.19
C GLY A 163 -33.45 -16.20 -35.96
N LEU A 164 -32.76 -15.07 -35.78
CA LEU A 164 -33.37 -13.75 -35.92
C LEU A 164 -32.65 -13.04 -37.07
N ASP A 165 -33.30 -13.02 -38.23
CA ASP A 165 -32.94 -12.13 -39.35
C ASP A 165 -33.37 -10.68 -39.05
#